data_AF-S9WJ49-F1
#
_entry.id   AF-S9WJ49-F1
#
_cell.length_a   1.000
_cell.length_b   1.000
_cell.length_c   1.000
_cell.angle_alpha   90.00
_cell.angle_beta   90.00
_cell.angle_gamma   90.00
#
_symmetry.space_group_name_H-M   'P 1'
#
loop_
_entity.id
_entity.type
_entity.pdbx_description
1 polymer ?
#
loop_
_entity_poly.entity_id
_entity_poly.type
_entity_poly.pdbx_seq_one_letter_code
_entity_poly.pdbx_strand_id
1 'polypeptide(L)'
;MGYTRERTNRHFFVARANAFFSRLPIPRIQRAMAMESIKRGHMKPWKYTKEQILGSPVTCNFDYNPRPVRLIGTVMDAHTQETSIKGGLKVYARNEETNMMLWIPAGNPKLKYEVTATSGSFEHYLNERDKWDEAWLTGRARMK
;
A
#
# COMPACT_ATOMS: atom_id res chain seq x y z
N MET A 1 -27.05 42.05 4.22
CA MET A 1 -26.93 41.80 2.77
C MET A 1 -25.88 40.72 2.57
N GLY A 2 -26.21 39.63 1.85
CA GLY A 2 -25.24 38.59 1.52
C GLY A 2 -24.55 38.91 0.18
N TYR A 3 -23.24 39.19 0.21
CA TYR A 3 -22.47 39.62 -0.96
C TYR A 3 -21.98 38.47 -1.86
N THR A 4 -22.19 37.22 -1.47
CA THR A 4 -21.77 36.05 -2.23
C THR A 4 -22.83 34.95 -2.19
N ARG A 5 -22.75 34.01 -3.14
CA ARG A 5 -23.60 32.83 -3.19
C ARG A 5 -22.75 31.59 -3.43
N GLU A 6 -22.70 30.73 -2.43
CA GLU A 6 -21.83 29.54 -2.39
C GLU A 6 -22.37 28.38 -3.25
N ARG A 7 -23.69 28.23 -3.34
CA ARG A 7 -24.33 27.09 -4.01
C ARG A 7 -24.86 27.44 -5.39
N THR A 8 -24.49 26.63 -6.38
CA THR A 8 -25.07 26.66 -7.73
C THR A 8 -26.20 25.63 -7.86
N ASN A 9 -27.34 26.07 -8.39
CA ASN A 9 -28.48 25.22 -8.73
C ASN A 9 -28.66 25.08 -10.25
N ARG A 10 -27.62 25.40 -11.02
CA ARG A 10 -27.65 25.29 -12.49
C ARG A 10 -27.71 23.81 -12.89
N HIS A 11 -28.56 23.50 -13.86
CA HIS A 11 -28.84 22.13 -14.30
C HIS A 11 -27.58 21.30 -14.57
N PHE A 12 -26.58 21.85 -15.26
CA PHE A 12 -25.31 21.17 -15.56
C PHE A 12 -24.59 20.61 -14.32
N PHE A 13 -24.60 21.34 -13.20
CA PHE A 13 -23.89 20.93 -11.98
C PHE A 13 -24.76 20.05 -11.07
N VAL A 14 -26.08 20.22 -11.15
CA VAL A 14 -27.05 19.45 -10.34
C VAL A 14 -27.30 18.08 -10.96
N ALA A 15 -27.36 17.99 -12.29
CA ALA A 15 -27.54 16.73 -13.01
C ALA A 15 -26.39 15.77 -12.73
N ARG A 16 -26.71 14.48 -12.54
CA ARG A 16 -25.74 13.41 -12.29
C ARG A 16 -25.79 12.39 -13.41
N ALA A 17 -24.61 11.94 -13.83
CA ALA A 17 -24.48 10.92 -14.87
C ALA A 17 -24.42 9.49 -14.31
N ASN A 18 -24.57 9.28 -12.99
CA ASN A 18 -24.39 7.98 -12.34
C ASN A 18 -25.25 6.85 -12.96
N ALA A 19 -26.46 7.17 -13.43
CA ALA A 19 -27.34 6.22 -14.11
C ALA A 19 -26.72 5.66 -15.42
N PHE A 20 -25.81 6.38 -16.05
CA PHE A 20 -25.15 6.00 -17.29
C PHE A 20 -23.78 5.33 -17.08
N PHE A 21 -23.30 5.18 -15.83
CA PHE A 21 -21.99 4.59 -15.55
C PHE A 21 -21.90 3.11 -15.94
N SER A 22 -23.02 2.40 -16.04
CA SER A 22 -23.06 1.03 -16.56
C SER A 22 -22.50 0.91 -17.99
N ARG A 23 -22.50 2.00 -18.77
CA ARG A 23 -21.94 2.07 -20.12
C ARG A 23 -20.41 2.15 -20.15
N LEU A 24 -19.78 2.53 -19.04
CA LEU A 24 -18.33 2.67 -18.93
C LEU A 24 -17.76 1.57 -18.01
N PRO A 25 -17.00 0.59 -18.52
CA PRO A 25 -16.55 -0.54 -17.72
C PRO A 25 -15.31 -0.19 -16.86
N ILE A 26 -15.49 0.65 -15.84
CA ILE A 26 -14.42 1.13 -14.95
C ILE A 26 -13.55 0.00 -14.39
N PRO A 27 -14.09 -1.14 -13.89
CA PRO A 27 -13.25 -2.24 -13.39
C PRO A 27 -12.40 -2.93 -14.46
N ARG A 28 -12.83 -2.91 -15.73
CA ARG A 28 -12.02 -3.45 -16.85
C ARG A 28 -10.87 -2.51 -17.16
N ILE A 29 -11.12 -1.19 -17.15
CA ILE A 29 -10.09 -0.17 -17.36
C ILE A 29 -9.03 -0.24 -16.24
N GLN A 30 -9.45 -0.39 -14.98
CA GLN A 30 -8.52 -0.55 -13.85
C GLN A 30 -7.64 -1.79 -13.98
N ARG A 31 -8.20 -2.93 -14.38
CA ARG A 31 -7.42 -4.14 -14.67
C ARG A 31 -6.47 -3.94 -15.85
N ALA A 32 -6.90 -3.25 -16.90
CA ALA A 32 -6.03 -2.93 -18.03
C ALA A 32 -4.81 -2.09 -17.61
N MET A 33 -5.00 -1.07 -16.77
CA MET A 33 -3.90 -0.27 -16.21
C MET A 33 -2.97 -1.11 -15.33
N ALA A 34 -3.52 -2.02 -14.51
CA ALA A 34 -2.71 -2.93 -13.71
C ALA A 34 -1.85 -3.85 -14.60
N MET A 35 -2.44 -4.42 -15.66
CA MET A 35 -1.73 -5.24 -16.63
C MET A 35 -0.65 -4.46 -17.39
N GLU A 36 -0.90 -3.20 -17.73
CA GLU A 36 0.11 -2.33 -18.33
C GLU A 36 1.30 -2.10 -17.38
N SER A 37 1.02 -1.84 -16.10
CA SER A 37 2.07 -1.69 -15.08
C SER A 37 2.89 -2.97 -14.89
N ILE A 38 2.26 -4.13 -15.01
CA ILE A 38 2.95 -5.43 -15.00
C ILE A 38 3.85 -5.59 -16.22
N LYS A 39 3.33 -5.28 -17.43
CA LYS A 39 4.11 -5.35 -18.68
C LYS A 39 5.34 -4.44 -18.65
N ARG A 40 5.24 -3.27 -18.03
CA ARG A 40 6.36 -2.34 -17.83
C ARG A 40 7.34 -2.77 -16.74
N GLY A 41 7.04 -3.84 -15.99
CA GLY A 41 7.90 -4.36 -14.92
C GLY A 41 7.88 -3.53 -13.63
N HIS A 42 6.89 -2.65 -13.45
CA HIS A 42 6.78 -1.81 -12.25
C HIS A 42 6.16 -2.57 -11.06
N MET A 43 5.41 -3.63 -11.33
CA MET A 43 4.85 -4.54 -10.32
C MET A 43 4.78 -5.95 -10.89
N LYS A 44 4.82 -6.96 -10.02
CA LYS A 44 4.52 -8.36 -10.38
C LYS A 44 3.06 -8.66 -10.06
N PRO A 45 2.37 -9.55 -10.79
CA PRO A 45 1.03 -9.98 -10.42
C PRO A 45 1.06 -10.74 -9.09
N TRP A 46 0.05 -10.51 -8.27
CA TRP A 46 -0.22 -11.21 -7.02
C TRP A 46 -1.69 -11.60 -6.89
N LYS A 47 -1.91 -12.68 -6.14
CA LYS A 47 -3.20 -13.16 -5.66
C LYS A 47 -2.97 -13.93 -4.37
N TYR A 48 -3.40 -13.38 -3.24
CA TYR A 48 -3.26 -13.97 -1.91
C TYR A 48 -4.39 -13.51 -1.00
N THR A 49 -4.73 -14.28 0.02
CA THR A 49 -5.58 -13.81 1.12
C THR A 49 -4.73 -13.14 2.21
N LYS A 50 -5.37 -12.44 3.16
CA LYS A 50 -4.64 -11.79 4.25
C LYS A 50 -3.93 -12.81 5.13
N GLU A 51 -4.62 -13.90 5.46
CA GLU A 51 -4.13 -14.98 6.30
C GLU A 51 -2.89 -15.64 5.68
N GLN A 52 -2.83 -15.69 4.34
CA GLN A 52 -1.72 -16.32 3.60
C GLN A 52 -0.47 -15.43 3.52
N ILE A 53 -0.61 -14.10 3.49
CA ILE A 53 0.52 -13.19 3.27
C ILE A 53 1.04 -12.54 4.57
N LEU A 54 0.21 -12.40 5.59
CA LEU A 54 0.63 -11.79 6.85
C LEU A 54 1.80 -12.56 7.44
N GLY A 55 2.84 -11.83 7.85
CA GLY A 55 4.06 -12.42 8.39
C GLY A 55 5.06 -12.89 7.34
N SER A 56 4.78 -12.75 6.04
CA SER A 56 5.79 -13.06 5.02
C SER A 56 6.94 -12.05 5.07
N PRO A 57 8.20 -12.50 4.95
CA PRO A 57 9.32 -11.60 4.73
C PRO A 57 9.24 -10.94 3.34
N VAL A 58 9.60 -9.67 3.30
CA VAL A 58 9.64 -8.82 2.10
C VAL A 58 10.98 -8.12 2.04
N THR A 59 11.60 -8.23 0.88
CA THR A 59 12.79 -7.45 0.54
C THR A 59 12.35 -6.19 -0.17
N CYS A 60 12.74 -5.03 0.36
CA CYS A 60 12.45 -3.73 -0.22
C CYS A 60 13.77 -3.12 -0.72
N ASN A 61 13.80 -2.71 -1.98
CA ASN A 61 14.91 -2.01 -2.58
C ASN A 61 14.41 -0.68 -3.16
N PHE A 62 14.77 0.41 -2.49
CA PHE A 62 14.38 1.75 -2.87
C PHE A 62 15.53 2.46 -3.56
N ASP A 63 15.30 2.82 -4.82
CA ASP A 63 16.29 3.44 -5.70
C ASP A 63 16.48 4.93 -5.37
N TYR A 64 17.19 5.17 -4.27
CA TYR A 64 17.62 6.48 -3.80
C TYR A 64 19.11 6.70 -4.07
N ASN A 65 19.49 7.96 -4.28
CA ASN A 65 20.88 8.38 -4.40
C ASN A 65 21.42 8.80 -3.00
N PRO A 66 22.72 8.64 -2.72
CA PRO A 66 23.77 8.06 -3.57
C PRO A 66 23.81 6.52 -3.55
N ARG A 67 23.11 5.88 -2.60
CA ARG A 67 23.07 4.42 -2.45
C ARG A 67 21.62 3.97 -2.27
N PRO A 68 21.16 2.96 -3.01
CA PRO A 68 19.83 2.39 -2.82
C PRO A 68 19.64 1.87 -1.40
N VAL A 69 18.47 2.15 -0.82
CA VAL A 69 18.10 1.70 0.52
C VAL A 69 17.55 0.28 0.40
N ARG A 70 18.21 -0.67 1.08
CA ARG A 70 17.79 -2.07 1.11
C ARG A 70 17.29 -2.40 2.51
N LEU A 71 16.04 -2.84 2.60
CA LEU A 71 15.40 -3.22 3.85
C LEU A 71 14.85 -4.63 3.72
N ILE A 72 14.85 -5.35 4.84
CA ILE A 72 14.11 -6.60 5.00
C ILE A 72 13.07 -6.32 6.08
N GLY A 73 11.82 -6.65 5.78
CA GLY A 73 10.73 -6.44 6.70
C GLY A 73 9.67 -7.53 6.59
N THR A 74 8.67 -7.43 7.44
CA THR A 74 7.55 -8.38 7.52
C THR A 74 6.28 -7.73 7.00
N VAL A 75 5.45 -8.46 6.25
CA VAL A 75 4.12 -7.99 5.86
C VAL A 75 3.23 -7.87 7.09
N MET A 76 2.75 -6.65 7.35
CA MET A 76 1.85 -6.34 8.45
C MET A 76 0.39 -6.19 8.00
N ASP A 77 0.17 -5.82 6.73
CA ASP A 77 -1.15 -5.78 6.11
C ASP A 77 -1.01 -5.68 4.58
N ALA A 78 -2.05 -6.07 3.87
CA ALA A 78 -2.18 -5.87 2.44
C ALA A 78 -3.54 -5.26 2.10
N HIS A 79 -3.54 -4.23 1.25
CA HIS A 79 -4.76 -3.51 0.91
C HIS A 79 -5.71 -4.31 0.02
N THR A 80 -5.17 -5.02 -0.98
CA THR A 80 -5.95 -5.80 -1.95
C THR A 80 -5.44 -7.24 -2.02
N GLN A 81 -6.38 -8.19 -2.13
CA GLN A 81 -6.08 -9.61 -2.29
C GLN A 81 -5.56 -9.94 -3.70
N GLU A 82 -6.11 -9.26 -4.71
CA GLU A 82 -5.70 -9.40 -6.11
C GLU A 82 -4.95 -8.15 -6.59
N THR A 83 -4.21 -8.32 -7.69
CA THR A 83 -3.44 -7.25 -8.32
C THR A 83 -4.31 -6.08 -8.70
N SER A 84 -3.92 -4.89 -8.25
CA SER A 84 -4.63 -3.65 -8.53
C SER A 84 -3.68 -2.47 -8.48
N ILE A 85 -3.97 -1.44 -9.27
CA ILE A 85 -3.28 -0.15 -9.19
C ILE A 85 -3.50 0.57 -7.85
N LYS A 86 -4.54 0.18 -7.09
CA LYS A 86 -4.80 0.67 -5.73
C LYS A 86 -4.17 -0.22 -4.66
N GLY A 87 -3.40 -1.23 -5.07
CA GLY A 87 -2.70 -2.13 -4.17
C GLY A 87 -1.66 -1.41 -3.32
N GLY A 88 -1.29 -2.04 -2.22
CA GLY A 88 -0.28 -1.54 -1.31
C GLY A 88 -0.02 -2.56 -0.21
N LEU A 89 1.21 -2.54 0.30
CA LEU A 89 1.70 -3.44 1.33
C LEU A 89 2.18 -2.62 2.52
N LYS A 90 1.71 -2.97 3.71
CA LYS A 90 2.26 -2.45 4.96
C LYS A 90 3.42 -3.36 5.38
N VAL A 91 4.59 -2.77 5.57
CA VAL A 91 5.82 -3.50 5.91
C VAL A 91 6.39 -2.92 7.19
N TYR A 92 6.64 -3.79 8.16
CA TYR A 92 7.47 -3.43 9.30
C TYR A 92 8.91 -3.84 9.01
N ALA A 93 9.80 -2.85 8.91
CA ALA A 93 11.23 -3.06 8.73
C ALA A 93 11.98 -2.61 9.97
N ARG A 94 12.93 -3.44 10.41
CA ARG A 94 13.79 -3.17 11.55
C ARG A 94 15.24 -3.21 11.11
N ASN A 95 15.98 -2.17 11.46
CA ASN A 95 17.43 -2.11 11.35
C ASN A 95 18.04 -2.10 12.76
N GLU A 96 19.38 -2.05 12.85
CA GLU A 96 20.14 -2.10 14.12
C GLU A 96 19.54 -1.22 15.23
N GLU A 97 19.22 0.04 14.91
CA GLU A 97 18.69 1.00 15.90
C GLU A 97 17.37 1.66 15.48
N THR A 98 16.87 1.36 14.27
CA THR A 98 15.69 2.02 13.71
C THR A 98 14.56 1.04 13.43
N ASN A 99 13.40 1.31 14.02
CA ASN A 99 12.15 0.61 13.74
C ASN A 99 11.28 1.49 12.86
N MET A 100 10.83 0.98 11.71
CA MET A 100 9.98 1.75 10.79
C MET A 100 8.82 0.92 10.25
N MET A 101 7.63 1.51 10.31
CA MET A 101 6.41 0.97 9.71
C MET A 101 6.10 1.73 8.43
N LEU A 102 6.26 1.07 7.28
CA LEU A 102 6.14 1.66 5.95
C LEU A 102 4.87 1.19 5.26
N TRP A 103 4.27 2.08 4.47
CA TRP A 103 3.22 1.71 3.51
C TRP A 103 3.76 1.90 2.10
N ILE A 104 3.97 0.80 1.39
CA ILE A 104 4.59 0.80 0.06
C ILE A 104 3.49 0.61 -1.00
N PRO A 105 3.24 1.59 -1.87
CA PRO A 105 2.26 1.46 -2.94
C PRO A 105 2.78 0.54 -4.05
N ALA A 106 1.88 -0.20 -4.68
CA ALA A 106 2.22 -1.02 -5.84
C ALA A 106 2.53 -0.16 -7.08
N GLY A 107 3.49 -0.58 -7.90
CA GLY A 107 3.70 0.00 -9.25
C GLY A 107 4.60 1.24 -9.31
N ASN A 108 5.23 1.63 -8.20
CA ASN A 108 6.26 2.66 -8.23
C ASN A 108 7.60 2.08 -8.74
N PRO A 109 8.19 2.60 -9.84
CA PRO A 109 9.41 2.05 -10.42
C PRO A 109 10.65 2.15 -9.51
N LYS A 110 10.66 3.10 -8.56
CA LYS A 110 11.78 3.29 -7.61
C LYS A 110 11.61 2.51 -6.31
N LEU A 111 10.37 2.16 -5.93
CA LEU A 111 10.08 1.45 -4.68
C LEU A 111 9.80 -0.01 -4.96
N LYS A 112 10.85 -0.77 -5.28
CA LYS A 112 10.72 -2.19 -5.60
C LYS A 112 10.59 -2.98 -4.31
N TYR A 113 9.59 -3.85 -4.22
CA TYR A 113 9.47 -4.80 -3.12
C TYR A 113 9.15 -6.18 -3.69
N GLU A 114 9.72 -7.20 -3.06
CA GLU A 114 9.49 -8.60 -3.41
C GLU A 114 9.22 -9.40 -2.15
N VAL A 115 8.05 -10.03 -2.10
CA VAL A 115 7.71 -11.00 -1.07
C VAL A 115 8.53 -12.26 -1.38
N THR A 116 9.47 -12.59 -0.51
CA THR A 116 10.46 -13.65 -0.79
C THR A 116 9.97 -15.03 -0.38
N ALA A 117 9.06 -15.10 0.59
CA ALA A 117 8.44 -16.35 1.01
C ALA A 117 7.19 -16.66 0.18
N THR A 118 6.96 -17.94 -0.09
CA THR A 118 5.74 -18.45 -0.74
C THR A 118 4.51 -18.40 0.18
N SER A 119 4.72 -18.34 1.49
CA SER A 119 3.66 -18.25 2.51
C SER A 119 4.07 -17.35 3.68
N GLY A 120 3.08 -16.79 4.35
CA GLY A 120 3.24 -16.07 5.61
C GLY A 120 3.34 -17.02 6.81
N SER A 121 3.77 -16.47 7.94
CA SER A 121 3.69 -17.11 9.25
C SER A 121 2.95 -16.18 10.17
N PHE A 122 1.74 -16.59 10.59
CA PHE A 122 0.91 -15.75 11.44
C PHE A 122 1.52 -15.55 12.84
N GLU A 123 2.21 -16.57 13.37
CA GLU A 123 2.96 -16.45 14.63
C GLU A 123 4.09 -15.41 14.50
N HIS A 124 4.83 -15.43 13.38
CA HIS A 124 5.85 -14.42 13.11
C HIS A 124 5.25 -13.02 12.98
N TYR A 125 4.09 -12.89 12.34
CA TYR A 125 3.34 -11.64 12.27
C TYR A 125 2.99 -11.08 13.65
N LEU A 126 2.46 -11.92 14.56
CA LEU A 126 2.12 -11.50 15.92
C LEU A 126 3.36 -11.04 16.69
N ASN A 127 4.45 -11.81 16.61
CA ASN A 127 5.72 -11.45 17.26
C ASN A 127 6.28 -10.11 16.74
N GLU A 128 6.24 -9.88 15.43
CA GLU A 128 6.72 -8.63 14.84
C GLU A 128 5.80 -7.44 15.14
N ARG A 129 4.49 -7.68 15.26
CA ARG A 129 3.52 -6.69 15.72
C ARG A 129 3.81 -6.25 17.16
N ASP A 130 4.00 -7.20 18.07
CA ASP A 130 4.23 -6.90 19.48
C ASP A 130 5.53 -6.09 19.67
N LYS A 131 6.59 -6.44 18.92
CA LYS A 131 7.83 -5.66 18.88
C LYS A 131 7.62 -4.23 18.39
N TRP A 132 6.81 -4.04 17.35
CA TRP A 132 6.49 -2.70 16.86
C TRP A 132 5.70 -1.90 17.89
N ASP A 133 4.69 -2.51 18.51
CA ASP A 133 3.84 -1.85 19.51
C ASP A 133 4.67 -1.44 20.74
N GLU A 134 5.58 -2.30 21.21
CA GLU A 134 6.52 -1.98 22.30
C GLU A 134 7.49 -0.85 21.90
N ALA A 135 8.12 -0.94 20.73
CA ALA A 135 9.04 0.08 20.24
C ALA A 135 8.36 1.44 20.06
N TRP A 136 7.11 1.46 19.59
CA TRP A 136 6.34 2.67 19.39
C TRP A 136 5.97 3.34 20.73
N LEU A 137 5.58 2.55 21.73
CA LEU A 137 5.25 3.05 23.07
C LEU A 137 6.48 3.56 23.82
N THR A 138 7.63 2.91 23.66
CA THR A 138 8.90 3.29 24.31
C THR A 138 9.59 4.47 23.62
N GLY A 139 9.42 4.63 22.31
CA GLY A 139 9.99 5.74 21.53
C GLY A 139 9.40 7.12 21.88
N ARG A 140 8.24 7.17 22.56
CA ARG A 140 7.69 8.44 23.05
C ARG A 140 8.53 8.97 24.20
N ALA A 141 9.19 10.11 24.00
CA ALA A 141 9.89 10.82 25.05
C ALA A 141 8.96 11.08 26.24
N ARG A 142 9.30 10.51 27.40
CA ARG A 142 8.61 10.78 28.66
C ARG A 142 9.34 11.92 29.34
N MET A 143 8.66 13.06 29.55
CA MET A 143 9.18 14.07 30.46
C MET A 143 9.22 13.47 31.86
N LYS A 144 10.38 13.54 32.51
CA LYS A 144 10.51 13.27 33.94
C LYS A 144 10.03 14.47 34.73
#